data_AF-A0AAJ6ZTC9-F1
#
_entry.id   AF-A0AAJ6ZTC9-F1
#
_cell.length_a   1.000
_cell.length_b   1.000
_cell.length_c   1.000
_cell.angle_alpha   90.00
_cell.angle_beta   90.00
_cell.angle_gamma   90.00
#
_symmetry.space_group_name_H-M   'P 1'
#
loop_
_entity.id
_entity.type
_entity.pdbx_description
1 polymer ?
#
loop_
_entity_poly.entity_id
_entity_poly.type
_entity_poly.pdbx_seq_one_letter_code
_entity_poly.pdbx_strand_id
1 'polypeptide(L)'
;MWCRKQAAAAILPLLLVGWLTGESSEALTTFGKSNTQPPKEVAPTAPPARPCSRQADCAGISSSSCVRTHYDSVTRCLCGDNSPPLNGQCEAQSKLLYHVCANSDECNDGLVCGAPNITGNAQPHLRVLTPQDKICLCDTESGYREREYTCSDAEILKTSIFAIIFVTSLRKIVFY
;
A
#
# COMPACT_ATOMS: atom_id res chain seq x y z
N MET A 1 7.62 -74.57 36.92
CA MET A 1 7.70 -73.71 35.72
C MET A 1 7.01 -72.39 36.06
N TRP A 2 7.77 -71.29 35.99
CA TRP A 2 7.58 -70.06 36.78
C TRP A 2 6.19 -69.40 36.72
N CYS A 3 5.69 -69.05 37.89
CA CYS A 3 4.39 -68.45 38.14
C CYS A 3 4.24 -67.04 37.54
N ARG A 4 3.11 -66.89 36.86
CA ARG A 4 2.44 -65.63 36.51
C ARG A 4 2.00 -64.87 37.77
N LYS A 5 2.12 -63.55 37.68
CA LYS A 5 1.15 -62.51 38.14
C LYS A 5 0.92 -62.31 39.65
N GLN A 6 0.99 -61.02 40.00
CA GLN A 6 0.15 -60.29 40.96
C GLN A 6 0.50 -60.39 42.46
N ALA A 7 1.25 -59.39 42.90
CA ALA A 7 1.20 -58.74 44.22
C ALA A 7 1.77 -57.32 43.99
N ALA A 8 1.28 -56.20 44.48
CA ALA A 8 0.17 -55.86 45.34
C ALA A 8 -0.16 -54.38 44.99
N ALA A 9 -1.45 -54.05 44.86
CA ALA A 9 -2.12 -53.10 45.75
C ALA A 9 -1.83 -51.59 45.50
N ALA A 10 -2.91 -50.95 45.03
CA ALA A 10 -3.43 -49.67 45.49
C ALA A 10 -2.81 -48.36 44.96
N ILE A 11 -3.16 -47.93 43.73
CA ILE A 11 -3.30 -46.49 43.40
C ILE A 11 -4.32 -46.23 42.26
N LEU A 12 -5.51 -46.85 42.29
CA LEU A 12 -6.56 -46.59 41.29
C LEU A 12 -7.96 -46.77 41.91
N PRO A 13 -8.42 -45.86 42.80
CA PRO A 13 -9.53 -44.97 42.39
C PRO A 13 -9.70 -43.72 43.31
N LEU A 14 -9.27 -42.53 42.89
CA LEU A 14 -9.59 -41.30 43.65
C LEU A 14 -9.83 -40.06 42.78
N LEU A 15 -9.97 -40.22 41.47
CA LEU A 15 -10.03 -39.08 40.53
C LEU A 15 -11.27 -39.10 39.62
N LEU A 16 -12.42 -39.57 40.12
CA LEU A 16 -13.64 -39.62 39.29
C LEU A 16 -14.95 -39.11 39.93
N VAL A 17 -14.94 -38.49 41.11
CA VAL A 17 -16.20 -37.93 41.67
C VAL A 17 -15.93 -36.57 42.31
N GLY A 18 -15.91 -35.52 41.49
CA GLY A 18 -15.74 -34.13 41.93
C GLY A 18 -16.35 -33.12 40.97
N TRP A 19 -17.34 -33.53 40.17
CA TRP A 19 -18.32 -32.58 39.66
C TRP A 19 -19.36 -32.40 40.74
N LEU A 20 -19.35 -31.25 41.40
CA LEU A 20 -20.54 -30.50 41.87
C LEU A 20 -20.06 -29.31 42.71
N THR A 21 -20.65 -28.17 42.41
CA THR A 21 -20.56 -26.87 43.13
C THR A 21 -19.36 -26.00 42.77
N GLY A 22 -19.68 -24.84 42.21
CA GLY A 22 -18.72 -23.77 41.94
C GLY A 22 -19.30 -22.68 41.04
N GLU A 23 -20.60 -22.41 41.16
CA GLU A 23 -21.15 -21.15 40.69
C GLU A 23 -20.67 -20.08 41.68
N SER A 24 -19.71 -19.27 41.29
CA SER A 24 -19.29 -18.12 42.08
C SER A 24 -18.87 -17.00 41.16
N SER A 25 -19.82 -16.07 41.00
CA SER A 25 -19.69 -14.68 40.57
C SER A 25 -18.28 -14.12 40.69
N GLU A 26 -17.67 -13.75 39.55
CA GLU A 26 -16.52 -12.84 39.56
C GLU A 26 -17.04 -11.41 39.76
N ALA A 27 -17.16 -11.04 41.03
CA ALA A 27 -17.26 -9.66 41.45
C ALA A 27 -15.98 -8.91 41.05
N LEU A 28 -16.16 -7.71 40.48
CA LEU A 28 -15.09 -6.75 40.18
C LEU A 28 -14.22 -6.47 41.41
N THR A 29 -13.08 -7.14 41.52
CA THR A 29 -11.99 -6.74 42.42
C THR A 29 -10.72 -6.56 41.60
N THR A 30 -10.55 -5.31 41.14
CA THR A 30 -9.24 -4.74 40.80
C THR A 30 -8.32 -4.95 42.00
N PHE A 31 -7.25 -5.75 41.88
CA PHE A 31 -5.89 -5.45 42.36
C PHE A 31 -4.94 -6.64 42.05
N GLY A 32 -3.99 -6.40 41.14
CA GLY A 32 -2.64 -6.98 41.21
C GLY A 32 -2.39 -8.41 40.71
N LYS A 33 -2.52 -8.66 39.39
CA LYS A 33 -1.78 -9.76 38.74
C LYS A 33 -0.62 -9.17 37.93
N SER A 34 0.59 -9.28 38.48
CA SER A 34 1.82 -8.90 37.78
C SER A 34 2.04 -9.89 36.62
N ASN A 35 1.81 -9.42 35.40
CA ASN A 35 2.15 -10.17 34.19
C ASN A 35 3.66 -10.10 33.99
N THR A 36 4.37 -11.19 34.25
CA THR A 36 5.82 -11.35 33.99
C THR A 36 6.15 -11.62 32.52
N GLN A 37 5.19 -11.46 31.61
CA GLN A 37 5.42 -11.56 30.19
C GLN A 37 5.69 -10.14 29.67
N PRO A 38 6.87 -9.86 29.08
CA PRO A 38 7.09 -8.56 28.44
C PRO A 38 5.96 -8.36 27.42
N PRO A 39 5.29 -7.19 27.42
CA PRO A 39 4.29 -6.89 26.41
C PRO A 39 4.89 -7.20 25.05
N LYS A 40 4.23 -8.05 24.26
CA LYS A 40 4.58 -8.19 22.85
C LYS A 40 4.48 -6.76 22.30
N GLU A 41 5.61 -6.20 21.91
CA GLU A 41 5.71 -4.84 21.41
C GLU A 41 4.93 -4.78 20.09
N VAL A 42 3.61 -4.61 20.20
CA VAL A 42 2.78 -4.23 19.07
C VAL A 42 3.16 -2.78 18.84
N ALA A 43 4.15 -2.57 17.97
CA ALA A 43 4.49 -1.25 17.48
C ALA A 43 3.16 -0.55 17.12
N PRO A 44 2.93 0.70 17.58
CA PRO A 44 1.71 1.42 17.24
C PRO A 44 1.57 1.42 15.73
N THR A 45 0.58 0.70 15.20
CA THR A 45 0.27 0.79 13.78
C THR A 45 -0.19 2.22 13.55
N ALA A 46 0.59 2.99 12.77
CA ALA A 46 0.26 4.37 12.49
C ALA A 46 -1.20 4.45 12.01
N PRO A 47 -2.00 5.39 12.53
CA PRO A 47 -3.39 5.49 12.13
C PRO A 47 -3.48 5.69 10.61
N PRO A 48 -4.44 5.04 9.94
CA PRO A 48 -4.59 5.17 8.50
C PRO A 48 -4.84 6.62 8.09
N ALA A 49 -4.36 7.01 6.92
CA ALA A 49 -4.57 8.36 6.38
C ALA A 49 -6.05 8.75 6.34
N ARG A 50 -6.33 10.05 6.49
CA ARG A 50 -7.68 10.62 6.51
C ARG A 50 -8.39 10.31 5.18
N PRO A 51 -9.62 9.76 5.19
CA PRO A 51 -10.40 9.57 3.97
C PRO A 51 -10.82 10.91 3.36
N CYS A 52 -10.99 10.94 2.04
CA CYS A 52 -11.39 12.14 1.29
C CYS A 52 -12.30 11.78 0.11
N SER A 53 -13.16 12.71 -0.30
CA SER A 53 -14.00 12.59 -1.50
C SER A 53 -13.58 13.54 -2.60
N ARG A 54 -12.87 14.61 -2.27
CA ARG A 54 -12.37 15.64 -3.19
C ARG A 54 -11.04 16.18 -2.69
N GLN A 55 -10.25 16.77 -3.60
CA GLN A 55 -8.97 17.38 -3.24
C GLN A 55 -9.07 18.41 -2.10
N ALA A 56 -10.15 19.20 -2.06
CA ALA A 56 -10.36 20.20 -1.02
C ALA A 56 -10.40 19.62 0.41
N ASP A 57 -10.78 18.34 0.55
CA ASP A 57 -10.80 17.66 1.85
C ASP A 57 -9.39 17.42 2.39
N CYS A 58 -8.34 17.61 1.59
CA CYS A 58 -6.93 17.48 1.97
C CYS A 58 -6.22 18.81 2.26
N ALA A 59 -6.90 19.96 2.13
CA ALA A 59 -6.29 21.30 2.25
C ALA A 59 -5.57 21.59 3.58
N GLY A 60 -5.88 20.87 4.66
CA GLY A 60 -5.20 21.00 5.96
C GLY A 60 -3.92 20.18 6.13
N ILE A 61 -3.48 19.46 5.10
CA ILE A 61 -2.28 18.62 5.12
C ILE A 61 -1.41 19.05 3.93
N SER A 62 -0.34 19.77 4.22
CA SER A 62 0.56 20.33 3.20
C SER A 62 1.15 19.23 2.32
N SER A 63 1.19 19.46 1.00
CA SER A 63 1.73 18.54 0.00
C SER A 63 1.04 17.16 -0.06
N SER A 64 -0.24 17.08 0.35
CA SER A 64 -1.05 15.87 0.21
C SER A 64 -2.08 15.99 -0.91
N SER A 65 -2.44 14.85 -1.50
CA SER A 65 -3.48 14.74 -2.53
C SER A 65 -4.56 13.76 -2.10
N CYS A 66 -5.79 14.00 -2.54
CA CYS A 66 -6.85 13.01 -2.44
C CYS A 66 -6.68 11.99 -3.55
N VAL A 67 -6.17 10.80 -3.22
CA VAL A 67 -5.85 9.75 -4.19
C VAL A 67 -6.44 8.42 -3.79
N ARG A 68 -6.73 7.60 -4.80
CA ARG A 68 -7.08 6.19 -4.67
C ARG A 68 -5.92 5.34 -5.17
N THR A 69 -5.36 4.50 -4.31
CA THR A 69 -4.29 3.58 -4.72
C THR A 69 -4.88 2.28 -5.26
N HIS A 70 -4.07 1.46 -5.93
CA HIS A 70 -4.54 0.20 -6.51
C HIS A 70 -4.84 -0.88 -5.46
N TYR A 71 -4.19 -0.82 -4.30
CA TYR A 71 -4.36 -1.74 -3.17
C TYR A 71 -5.46 -1.30 -2.20
N ASP A 72 -5.96 -0.07 -2.35
CA ASP A 72 -6.91 0.53 -1.42
C ASP A 72 -8.17 1.02 -2.13
N SER A 73 -9.30 0.48 -1.70
CA SER A 73 -10.59 0.85 -2.28
C SER A 73 -11.15 2.16 -1.73
N VAL A 74 -10.46 2.83 -0.81
CA VAL A 74 -10.89 4.09 -0.22
C VAL A 74 -9.90 5.19 -0.62
N THR A 75 -10.43 6.33 -1.05
CA THR A 75 -9.66 7.53 -1.34
C THR A 75 -9.23 8.20 -0.04
N ARG A 76 -7.95 8.53 0.06
CA ARG A 76 -7.34 9.11 1.27
C ARG A 76 -6.42 10.26 0.90
N CYS A 77 -6.21 11.17 1.85
CA CYS A 77 -5.20 12.21 1.75
C CYS A 77 -3.82 11.59 1.98
N LEU A 78 -3.08 11.37 0.90
CA LEU A 78 -1.76 10.75 0.92
C LEU A 78 -0.69 11.74 0.45
N CYS A 79 0.53 11.53 0.89
CA CYS A 79 1.71 12.25 0.42
C CYS A 79 2.11 11.80 -0.98
N GLY A 80 3.00 12.55 -1.63
CA GLY A 80 3.42 12.30 -3.02
C GLY A 80 3.91 10.88 -3.31
N ASP A 81 4.42 10.17 -2.31
CA ASP A 81 4.88 8.78 -2.36
C ASP A 81 3.79 7.73 -2.02
N ASN A 82 2.52 8.14 -1.91
CA ASN A 82 1.38 7.35 -1.42
C ASN A 82 1.47 6.92 0.06
N SER A 83 2.40 7.49 0.84
CA SER A 83 2.45 7.27 2.29
C SER A 83 1.43 8.13 3.04
N PRO A 84 0.98 7.69 4.24
CA PRO A 84 0.18 8.54 5.11
C PRO A 84 1.03 9.70 5.65
N PRO A 85 0.45 10.91 5.80
CA PRO A 85 1.16 12.06 6.37
C PRO A 85 1.55 11.80 7.83
N LEU A 86 2.79 12.15 8.17
CA LEU A 86 3.33 12.05 9.53
C LEU A 86 3.04 13.37 10.26
N ASN A 87 2.27 13.30 11.34
CA ASN A 87 1.85 14.49 12.11
C ASN A 87 1.23 15.61 11.26
N GLY A 88 0.49 15.24 10.21
CA GLY A 88 -0.17 16.19 9.30
C GLY A 88 0.77 16.82 8.26
N GLN A 89 1.98 16.30 8.09
CA GLN A 89 2.95 16.79 7.11
C GLN A 89 3.43 15.65 6.19
N CYS A 90 3.80 16.03 4.98
CA CYS A 90 4.39 15.15 3.99
C CYS A 90 5.87 15.47 3.80
N GLU A 91 6.71 14.43 3.84
CA GLU A 91 8.16 14.56 3.64
C GLU A 91 8.57 14.29 2.17
N ALA A 92 7.71 13.61 1.40
CA ALA A 92 7.94 13.30 0.00
C ALA A 92 8.18 14.58 -0.82
N GLN A 93 9.35 14.65 -1.46
CA GLN A 93 9.76 15.79 -2.28
C GLN A 93 9.19 15.73 -3.70
N SER A 94 9.04 14.52 -4.24
CA SER A 94 8.43 14.27 -5.54
C SER A 94 7.09 13.56 -5.39
N LYS A 95 6.25 13.73 -6.41
CA LYS A 95 4.88 13.25 -6.45
C LYS A 95 4.73 12.18 -7.53
N LEU A 96 4.12 11.06 -7.14
CA LEU A 96 3.80 9.96 -8.02
C LEU A 96 2.56 10.27 -8.87
N LEU A 97 2.22 9.34 -9.76
CA LEU A 97 1.03 9.40 -10.61
C LEU A 97 -0.22 9.74 -9.79
N TYR A 98 -1.08 10.59 -10.36
CA TYR A 98 -2.36 11.07 -9.81
C TYR A 98 -2.33 12.10 -8.68
N HIS A 99 -1.16 12.44 -8.16
CA HIS A 99 -1.02 13.50 -7.16
C HIS A 99 -1.15 14.88 -7.79
N VAL A 100 -1.75 15.82 -7.06
CA VAL A 100 -1.93 17.21 -7.49
C VAL A 100 -0.59 17.93 -7.52
N CYS A 101 -0.35 18.68 -8.60
CA CYS A 101 0.90 19.41 -8.85
C CYS A 101 0.59 20.83 -9.33
N ALA A 102 1.50 21.77 -9.09
CA ALA A 102 1.45 23.07 -9.77
C ALA A 102 2.32 23.05 -11.03
N ASN A 103 3.49 22.41 -10.95
CA ASN A 103 4.49 22.33 -12.00
C ASN A 103 5.02 20.90 -12.19
N SER A 104 5.65 20.63 -13.34
CA SER A 104 6.17 19.30 -13.68
C SER A 104 7.40 18.89 -12.86
N ASP A 105 8.15 19.83 -12.29
CA ASP A 105 9.30 19.56 -11.41
C ASP A 105 8.90 18.94 -10.05
N GLU A 106 7.62 19.05 -9.67
CA GLU A 106 7.09 18.36 -8.49
C GLU A 106 6.81 16.87 -8.76
N CYS A 107 6.70 16.48 -10.03
CA CYS A 107 6.36 15.13 -10.42
C CYS A 107 7.63 14.28 -10.55
N ASN A 108 7.52 12.98 -10.23
CA ASN A 108 8.61 12.03 -10.40
C ASN A 108 8.98 11.83 -11.89
N ASP A 109 10.13 11.22 -12.16
CA ASP A 109 10.61 10.98 -13.53
C ASP A 109 9.58 10.25 -14.41
N GLY A 110 9.48 10.67 -15.67
CA GLY A 110 8.50 10.14 -16.62
C GLY A 110 7.06 10.64 -16.41
N LEU A 111 6.86 11.60 -15.51
CA LEU A 111 5.59 12.28 -15.28
C LEU A 111 5.64 13.76 -15.70
N VAL A 112 4.49 14.29 -16.09
CA VAL A 112 4.28 15.70 -16.42
C VAL A 112 3.04 16.22 -15.68
N CYS A 113 3.08 17.48 -15.24
CA CYS A 113 1.95 18.10 -14.57
C CYS A 113 0.91 18.58 -15.58
N GLY A 114 -0.28 17.97 -15.59
CA GLY A 114 -1.30 18.23 -16.60
C GLY A 114 -2.72 18.03 -16.09
N ALA A 115 -3.69 18.51 -16.87
CA ALA A 115 -5.10 18.32 -16.57
C ALA A 115 -5.51 16.86 -16.88
N PRO A 116 -6.17 16.15 -15.95
CA PRO A 116 -6.66 14.81 -16.20
C PRO A 116 -7.82 14.81 -17.20
N ASN A 117 -7.89 13.76 -18.00
CA ASN A 117 -9.00 13.55 -18.93
C ASN A 117 -10.22 12.93 -18.20
N ILE A 118 -10.96 13.76 -17.47
CA ILE A 118 -12.15 13.34 -16.71
C ILE A 118 -13.37 13.35 -17.63
N THR A 119 -13.65 12.20 -18.24
CA THR A 119 -14.91 11.96 -18.98
C THR A 119 -15.93 11.22 -18.11
N GLY A 120 -17.18 11.07 -18.58
CA GLY A 120 -18.23 10.35 -17.82
C GLY A 120 -17.90 8.90 -17.45
N ASN A 121 -16.97 8.27 -18.18
CA ASN A 121 -16.45 6.92 -17.91
C ASN A 121 -15.08 6.95 -17.20
N ALA A 122 -14.74 8.05 -16.53
CA ALA A 122 -13.48 8.17 -15.80
C ALA A 122 -13.33 7.06 -14.75
N GLN A 123 -12.10 6.55 -14.69
CA GLN A 123 -11.68 5.56 -13.72
C GLN A 123 -11.97 6.04 -12.28
N PRO A 124 -12.22 5.12 -11.32
CA PRO A 124 -12.58 5.51 -9.95
C PRO A 124 -11.57 6.44 -9.28
N HIS A 125 -10.27 6.31 -9.58
CA HIS A 125 -9.21 7.13 -9.02
C HIS A 125 -9.21 8.59 -9.54
N LEU A 126 -9.85 8.87 -10.68
CA LEU A 126 -9.97 10.24 -11.23
C LEU A 126 -11.23 10.98 -10.76
N ARG A 127 -12.19 10.29 -10.13
CA ARG A 127 -13.49 10.88 -9.76
C ARG A 127 -13.41 11.90 -8.62
N VAL A 128 -12.32 11.90 -7.86
CA VAL A 128 -12.07 12.85 -6.76
C VAL A 128 -11.50 14.18 -7.24
N LEU A 129 -11.15 14.26 -8.52
CA LEU A 129 -10.53 15.42 -9.15
C LEU A 129 -11.57 16.20 -9.94
N THR A 130 -11.29 17.49 -10.12
CA THR A 130 -12.03 18.38 -11.00
C THR A 130 -11.24 18.62 -12.29
N PRO A 131 -11.88 19.03 -13.39
CA PRO A 131 -11.17 19.36 -14.63
C PRO A 131 -10.15 20.50 -14.52
N GLN A 132 -10.20 21.28 -13.43
CA GLN A 132 -9.24 22.36 -13.17
C GLN A 132 -8.02 21.89 -12.37
N ASP A 133 -8.11 20.73 -11.71
CA ASP A 133 -6.99 20.19 -10.96
C ASP A 133 -5.93 19.69 -11.93
N LYS A 134 -4.68 20.13 -11.75
CA LYS A 134 -3.54 19.54 -12.44
C LYS A 134 -2.95 18.44 -11.59
N ILE A 135 -2.64 17.31 -12.21
CA ILE A 135 -2.05 16.15 -11.55
C ILE A 135 -0.84 15.65 -12.34
N CYS A 136 0.02 14.90 -11.66
CA CYS A 136 1.10 14.18 -12.30
C CYS A 136 0.52 13.05 -13.15
N LEU A 137 0.76 13.12 -14.46
CA LEU A 137 0.33 12.17 -15.48
C LEU A 137 1.56 11.61 -16.18
N CYS A 138 1.48 10.41 -16.76
CA CYS A 138 2.59 9.90 -17.59
C CYS A 138 2.88 10.84 -18.76
N ASP A 139 4.15 11.14 -18.98
CA ASP A 139 4.59 11.94 -20.12
C ASP A 139 4.50 11.14 -21.43
N THR A 140 3.33 11.22 -22.06
CA THR A 140 3.06 10.54 -23.32
C THR A 140 3.86 11.10 -24.50
N GLU A 141 4.35 12.34 -24.43
CA GLU A 141 5.16 12.96 -25.48
C GLU A 141 6.56 12.37 -25.50
N SER A 142 7.12 12.13 -24.32
CA SER A 142 8.39 11.40 -24.14
C SER A 142 8.23 9.87 -24.28
N GLY A 143 7.01 9.38 -24.53
CA GLY A 143 6.73 7.98 -24.81
C GLY A 143 6.38 7.12 -23.58
N TYR A 144 6.23 7.73 -22.40
CA TYR A 144 5.73 7.04 -21.21
C TYR A 144 4.24 6.76 -21.34
N ARG A 145 3.80 5.58 -20.88
CA ARG A 145 2.38 5.20 -20.90
C ARG A 145 2.00 4.61 -19.56
N GLU A 146 0.76 4.83 -19.17
CA GLU A 146 0.29 4.22 -17.93
C GLU A 146 0.05 2.71 -18.10
N ARG A 147 0.59 1.92 -17.17
CA ARG A 147 0.25 0.51 -16.95
C ARG A 147 0.19 0.21 -15.46
N GLU A 148 -0.88 -0.45 -15.05
CA GLU A 148 -1.04 -0.93 -13.66
C GLU A 148 -0.79 0.14 -12.59
N TYR A 149 -1.32 1.37 -12.80
CA TYR A 149 -1.17 2.51 -11.87
C TYR A 149 0.28 3.02 -11.73
N THR A 150 1.13 2.74 -12.72
CA THR A 150 2.50 3.24 -12.84
C THR A 150 2.74 3.70 -14.28
N CYS A 151 3.78 4.51 -14.52
CA CYS A 151 4.19 4.84 -15.88
C CYS A 151 5.24 3.83 -16.34
N SER A 152 4.94 3.10 -17.42
CA SER A 152 5.92 2.27 -18.09
C SER A 152 6.99 3.14 -18.70
N ASP A 153 8.25 2.70 -18.62
CA ASP A 153 9.38 3.33 -19.28
C ASP A 153 9.10 3.59 -20.76
N ALA A 154 9.68 4.67 -21.26
CA ALA A 154 9.65 4.99 -22.68
C ALA A 154 10.14 3.77 -23.48
N GLU A 155 9.33 3.25 -24.40
CA GLU A 155 9.76 2.21 -25.34
C GLU A 155 10.85 2.78 -26.27
N ILE A 156 12.11 2.77 -25.82
CA ILE A 156 13.30 3.08 -26.63
C ILE A 156 13.55 2.01 -27.71
N LEU A 157 12.64 1.03 -27.88
CA LEU A 157 12.79 -0.06 -28.83
C LEU A 157 12.57 0.34 -30.30
N LYS A 158 11.88 1.44 -30.60
CA LYS A 158 11.53 1.77 -32.01
C LYS A 158 12.68 2.36 -32.81
N THR A 159 13.62 3.08 -32.21
CA THR A 159 14.76 3.69 -32.92
C THR A 159 15.91 2.69 -33.16
N SER A 160 16.07 1.69 -32.29
CA SER A 160 17.15 0.70 -32.38
C SER A 160 17.00 -0.25 -33.59
N ILE A 161 15.77 -0.66 -33.93
CA ILE A 161 15.52 -1.61 -35.03
C ILE A 161 15.89 -1.00 -36.40
N PHE A 162 15.58 0.27 -36.63
CA PHE A 162 15.95 0.94 -37.88
C PHE A 162 17.46 1.11 -38.02
N ALA A 163 18.18 1.42 -36.94
CA ALA A 163 19.64 1.52 -36.96
C ALA A 163 20.31 0.17 -37.29
N ILE A 164 19.81 -0.94 -36.74
CA ILE A 164 20.33 -2.29 -37.02
C ILE A 164 20.08 -2.68 -38.49
N ILE A 165 18.89 -2.38 -39.04
CA ILE A 165 18.57 -2.65 -40.45
C ILE A 165 19.45 -1.80 -41.37
N PHE A 166 19.65 -0.51 -41.08
CA PHE A 166 20.52 0.35 -41.89
C PHE A 166 21.98 -0.13 -41.88
N VAL A 167 22.54 -0.47 -40.71
CA VAL A 167 23.94 -0.95 -40.61
C VAL A 167 24.13 -2.30 -41.30
N THR A 168 23.17 -3.22 -41.20
CA THR A 168 23.24 -4.51 -41.90
C THR A 168 23.06 -4.37 -43.41
N SER A 169 22.21 -3.44 -43.87
CA SER A 169 22.02 -3.13 -45.29
C SER A 169 23.27 -2.48 -45.90
N LEU A 170 23.90 -1.53 -45.19
CA LEU A 170 25.13 -0.88 -45.62
C LEU A 170 26.31 -1.86 -45.68
N ARG A 171 26.43 -2.77 -44.70
CA ARG A 171 27.46 -3.83 -44.77
C ARG A 171 27.26 -4.73 -45.99
N LYS A 172 26.03 -5.09 -46.36
CA LYS A 172 25.80 -5.89 -47.58
C LYS A 172 26.17 -5.18 -48.88
N ILE A 173 26.09 -3.85 -48.92
CA ILE A 173 26.43 -3.05 -50.12
C ILE A 173 27.95 -2.82 -50.25
N VAL A 174 28.69 -2.75 -49.13
CA VAL A 174 30.15 -2.53 -49.13
C VAL A 174 30.96 -3.81 -49.42
N PHE A 175 30.37 -4.98 -49.21
CA PHE A 175 31.01 -6.29 -49.43
C PHE A 175 30.62 -6.97 -50.76
N TYR A 176 29.96 -6.26 -51.67
CA TYR A 176 29.69 -6.68 -53.05
C TYR A 176 30.45 -5.77 -54.02
#